data_AF-W1VKI7-F1
#
_entry.id   AF-W1VKI7-F1
#
_cell.length_a   1.000
_cell.length_b   1.000
_cell.length_c   1.000
_cell.angle_alpha   90.00
_cell.angle_beta   90.00
_cell.angle_gamma   90.00
#
_symmetry.space_group_name_H-M   'P 1'
#
loop_
_entity.id
_entity.type
_entity.pdbx_description
1 polymer ?
#
loop_
_entity_poly.entity_id
_entity_poly.type
_entity_poly.pdbx_seq_one_letter_code
_entity_poly.pdbx_strand_id
1 'polypeptide(L)'
;AVARVLASCPDIVFADEPTAALDVAAGTEVLRWFRELAGAGTTVLMVTHDASAAAAADSVLVMSAGRIVAALPGGDPQAVSQAVLATRSQERTGQRQGSQRPDSQVGGEAR
;
A
#
# COMPACT_ATOMS: atom_id res chain seq x y z
N ALA A 1 -10.73 -16.22 11.17
CA ALA A 1 -11.63 -15.13 10.70
C ALA A 1 -11.95 -15.27 9.20
N VAL A 2 -10.94 -15.39 8.33
CA VAL A 2 -11.09 -15.52 6.86
C VAL A 2 -12.13 -16.57 6.45
N ALA A 3 -12.03 -17.81 6.94
CA ALA A 3 -12.96 -18.89 6.59
C ALA A 3 -14.46 -18.57 6.81
N ARG A 4 -14.81 -17.76 7.82
CA ARG A 4 -16.20 -17.38 8.10
C ARG A 4 -16.75 -16.38 7.08
N VAL A 5 -15.89 -15.49 6.57
CA VAL A 5 -16.24 -14.48 5.56
C VAL A 5 -16.40 -15.15 4.19
N LEU A 6 -15.55 -16.14 3.88
CA LEU A 6 -15.65 -16.90 2.63
C LEU A 6 -16.97 -17.68 2.53
N ALA A 7 -17.44 -18.24 3.65
CA ALA A 7 -18.67 -19.04 3.69
C ALA A 7 -19.95 -18.25 3.37
N SER A 8 -19.92 -16.91 3.45
CA SER A 8 -21.09 -16.04 3.24
C SER A 8 -21.22 -15.46 1.83
N CYS A 9 -20.33 -15.82 0.89
CA CYS A 9 -20.32 -15.30 -0.49
C CYS A 9 -20.55 -13.77 -0.58
N PRO A 10 -19.70 -12.95 0.08
CA PRO A 10 -19.91 -11.51 0.14
C PRO A 10 -19.66 -10.84 -1.22
N ASP A 11 -20.33 -9.71 -1.46
CA ASP A 11 -20.05 -8.88 -2.64
C ASP A 11 -18.63 -8.26 -2.57
N ILE A 12 -18.16 -7.94 -1.37
CA ILE A 12 -16.87 -7.29 -1.12
C ILE A 12 -16.17 -7.87 0.12
N VAL A 13 -14.85 -8.11 0.02
CA VAL A 13 -13.97 -8.47 1.13
C VAL A 13 -12.91 -7.39 1.33
N PHE A 14 -12.81 -6.89 2.57
CA PHE A 14 -11.72 -6.02 3.02
C PHE A 14 -10.72 -6.84 3.83
N ALA A 15 -9.46 -6.85 3.42
CA ALA A 15 -8.39 -7.63 4.03
C ALA A 15 -7.20 -6.72 4.38
N ASP A 16 -7.03 -6.42 5.66
CA ASP A 16 -5.91 -5.60 6.15
C ASP A 16 -4.76 -6.51 6.62
N GLU A 17 -3.64 -6.48 5.90
CA GLU A 17 -2.45 -7.30 6.12
C GLU A 17 -2.75 -8.80 6.34
N PRO A 18 -3.51 -9.46 5.42
CA PRO A 18 -4.07 -10.79 5.65
C PRO A 18 -3.04 -11.91 5.77
N THR A 19 -1.82 -11.69 5.31
CA THR A 19 -0.73 -12.66 5.29
C THR A 19 0.40 -12.34 6.26
N ALA A 20 0.38 -11.19 6.95
CA ALA A 20 1.52 -10.71 7.74
C ALA A 20 1.92 -11.61 8.92
N ALA A 21 1.00 -12.41 9.45
CA ALA A 21 1.23 -13.35 10.54
C ALA A 21 1.36 -14.82 10.08
N LEU A 22 1.40 -15.04 8.76
CA LEU A 22 1.43 -16.38 8.17
C LEU A 22 2.83 -16.70 7.64
N ASP A 23 3.16 -17.99 7.60
CA ASP A 23 4.30 -18.45 6.82
C ASP A 23 4.03 -18.31 5.31
N VAL A 24 5.08 -18.49 4.51
CA VAL A 24 5.02 -18.32 3.04
C VAL A 24 3.98 -19.24 2.39
N ALA A 25 3.85 -20.49 2.86
CA ALA A 25 2.93 -21.45 2.27
C ALA A 25 1.48 -21.10 2.60
N ALA A 26 1.19 -20.82 3.87
CA ALA A 26 -0.13 -20.40 4.32
C ALA A 26 -0.55 -19.05 3.70
N GLY A 27 0.38 -18.10 3.58
CA GLY A 27 0.13 -16.83 2.90
C GLY A 27 -0.23 -17.02 1.43
N THR A 28 0.49 -17.89 0.72
CA THR A 28 0.20 -18.24 -0.68
C THR A 28 -1.20 -18.83 -0.83
N GLU A 29 -1.60 -19.71 0.09
CA GLU A 29 -2.92 -20.34 0.09
C GLU A 29 -4.05 -19.32 0.33
N VAL A 30 -3.85 -18.36 1.25
CA VAL A 30 -4.82 -17.27 1.47
C VAL A 30 -4.97 -16.40 0.23
N LEU A 31 -3.87 -16.03 -0.44
CA LEU A 31 -3.93 -15.25 -1.68
C LEU A 31 -4.64 -16.04 -2.80
N ARG A 32 -4.43 -17.35 -2.87
CA ARG A 32 -5.16 -18.23 -3.80
C ARG A 32 -6.67 -18.14 -3.57
N TRP A 33 -7.13 -18.23 -2.32
CA TRP A 33 -8.56 -18.10 -2.00
C TRP A 33 -9.13 -16.74 -2.39
N PHE A 34 -8.39 -15.65 -2.20
CA PHE A 34 -8.83 -14.33 -2.65
C PHE A 34 -8.97 -14.24 -4.17
N ARG A 35 -8.08 -14.89 -4.93
CA ARG A 35 -8.21 -14.95 -6.40
C ARG A 35 -9.41 -15.78 -6.83
N GLU A 36 -9.72 -16.87 -6.13
CA GLU A 36 -10.91 -17.68 -6.40
C GLU A 36 -12.21 -16.92 -6.13
N LEU A 37 -12.26 -16.16 -5.03
CA LEU A 37 -13.36 -15.25 -4.75
C LEU A 37 -13.53 -14.20 -5.84
N ALA A 38 -12.44 -13.56 -6.25
CA ALA A 38 -12.45 -12.58 -7.33
C ALA A 38 -12.97 -13.18 -8.63
N GLY A 39 -12.51 -14.39 -8.98
CA GLY A 39 -13.00 -15.15 -10.13
C GLY A 39 -14.49 -15.55 -10.03
N ALA A 40 -15.03 -15.64 -8.82
CA ALA A 40 -16.45 -15.92 -8.56
C ALA A 40 -17.33 -14.64 -8.50
N GLY A 41 -16.74 -13.44 -8.66
CA GLY A 41 -17.46 -12.17 -8.71
C GLY A 41 -17.41 -11.32 -7.43
N THR A 42 -16.73 -11.79 -6.38
CA THR A 42 -16.50 -11.00 -5.15
C THR A 42 -15.38 -9.99 -5.38
N THR A 43 -15.60 -8.72 -5.02
CA THR A 43 -14.50 -7.73 -5.02
C THR A 43 -13.61 -7.95 -3.80
N VAL A 44 -12.29 -8.04 -3.99
CA VAL A 44 -11.33 -8.12 -2.87
C VAL A 44 -10.48 -6.87 -2.82
N LEU A 45 -10.54 -6.13 -1.71
CA LEU A 45 -9.62 -5.03 -1.40
C LEU A 45 -8.66 -5.49 -0.31
N MET A 46 -7.38 -5.58 -0.67
CA MET A 46 -6.31 -5.96 0.24
C MET A 46 -5.36 -4.79 0.49
N VAL A 47 -5.04 -4.55 1.75
CA VAL A 47 -3.97 -3.64 2.17
C VAL A 47 -2.77 -4.50 2.54
N THR A 48 -1.62 -4.22 1.95
CA THR A 48 -0.37 -4.88 2.31
C THR A 48 0.85 -4.05 1.98
N HIS A 49 1.93 -4.28 2.72
CA HIS A 49 3.27 -3.80 2.39
C HIS A 49 4.14 -4.82 1.63
N ASP A 50 3.66 -6.05 1.44
CA ASP A 50 4.37 -7.08 0.68
C ASP A 50 4.08 -6.93 -0.83
N ALA A 51 5.13 -6.65 -1.60
CA ALA A 51 5.01 -6.42 -3.04
C ALA A 51 4.56 -7.67 -3.83
N SER A 52 4.89 -8.88 -3.36
CA SER A 52 4.48 -10.14 -3.98
C SER A 52 3.00 -10.41 -3.76
N ALA A 53 2.53 -10.17 -2.54
CA ALA A 53 1.11 -10.25 -2.21
C ALA A 53 0.30 -9.20 -2.98
N ALA A 54 0.76 -7.96 -3.04
CA ALA A 54 0.12 -6.89 -3.83
C ALA A 54 0.04 -7.26 -5.32
N ALA A 55 1.12 -7.80 -5.89
CA ALA A 55 1.15 -8.25 -7.28
C ALA A 55 0.22 -9.44 -7.58
N ALA A 56 -0.33 -10.12 -6.57
CA ALA A 56 -1.33 -11.17 -6.79
C ALA A 56 -2.73 -10.62 -7.15
N ALA A 57 -2.99 -9.33 -6.91
CA ALA A 57 -4.23 -8.66 -7.28
C ALA A 57 -4.29 -8.32 -8.77
N ASP A 58 -5.48 -7.97 -9.28
CA ASP A 58 -5.63 -7.51 -10.67
C ASP A 58 -5.12 -6.07 -10.86
N SER A 59 -5.22 -5.25 -9.82
CA SER A 59 -4.79 -3.85 -9.79
C SER A 59 -4.15 -3.50 -8.47
N VAL A 60 -3.12 -2.66 -8.50
CA VAL A 60 -2.40 -2.20 -7.31
C VAL A 60 -2.46 -0.67 -7.26
N LEU A 61 -2.81 -0.15 -6.09
CA LEU A 61 -2.77 1.27 -5.77
C LEU A 61 -1.68 1.50 -4.73
N VAL A 62 -0.75 2.41 -5.02
CA VAL A 62 0.26 2.84 -4.05
C VAL A 62 -0.23 4.13 -3.40
N MET A 63 -0.29 4.11 -2.07
CA MET A 63 -0.71 5.27 -1.28
C MET A 63 0.46 5.82 -0.47
N SER A 64 0.53 7.15 -0.36
CA SER A 64 1.38 7.82 0.61
C SER A 64 0.77 9.12 1.09
N ALA A 65 0.99 9.46 2.37
CA ALA A 65 0.42 10.63 3.03
C ALA A 65 -1.10 10.81 2.76
N GLY A 66 -1.86 9.72 2.80
CA GLY A 66 -3.31 9.71 2.58
C GLY A 66 -3.76 9.94 1.14
N ARG A 67 -2.85 9.87 0.15
CA ARG A 67 -3.14 10.06 -1.27
C ARG A 67 -2.68 8.87 -2.09
N ILE A 68 -3.43 8.53 -3.14
CA ILE A 68 -2.97 7.60 -4.17
C ILE A 68 -1.92 8.33 -5.01
N VAL A 69 -0.72 7.78 -5.07
CA VAL A 69 0.43 8.36 -5.76
C VAL A 69 0.80 7.58 -7.02
N ALA A 70 0.40 6.31 -7.12
CA ALA A 70 0.57 5.49 -8.30
C ALA A 70 -0.54 4.44 -8.42
N ALA A 71 -0.80 4.01 -9.65
CA ALA A 71 -1.67 2.89 -9.98
C ALA A 71 -0.97 2.06 -11.05
N LEU A 72 -0.98 0.74 -10.89
CA LEU A 72 -0.33 -0.19 -11.79
C LEU A 72 -1.14 -1.50 -11.87
N PRO A 73 -1.06 -2.23 -13.00
CA PRO A 73 -1.59 -3.59 -13.04
C PRO A 73 -0.84 -4.47 -12.02
N GLY A 74 -1.50 -5.53 -11.55
CA GLY A 74 -0.79 -6.57 -10.82
C GLY A 74 0.13 -7.42 -11.70
N GLY A 75 0.69 -8.46 -11.11
CA GLY A 75 1.52 -9.47 -11.79
C GLY A 75 3.03 -9.25 -11.69
N ASP A 76 3.50 -8.02 -11.43
CA ASP A 76 4.94 -7.71 -11.30
C ASP A 76 5.29 -7.15 -9.90
N PRO A 77 5.82 -7.98 -8.98
CA PRO A 77 6.29 -7.53 -7.67
C PRO A 77 7.42 -6.49 -7.74
N GLN A 78 8.27 -6.51 -8.78
CA GLN A 78 9.36 -5.56 -8.91
C GLN A 78 8.82 -4.17 -9.26
N ALA A 79 7.85 -4.07 -10.17
CA ALA A 79 7.19 -2.81 -10.48
C ALA A 79 6.50 -2.20 -9.24
N VAL A 80 5.82 -3.03 -8.44
CA VAL A 80 5.20 -2.58 -7.17
C VAL A 80 6.25 -2.01 -6.21
N SER A 81 7.34 -2.76 -5.98
CA SER A 81 8.42 -2.33 -5.10
C SER A 81 9.07 -1.02 -5.57
N GLN A 82 9.33 -0.89 -6.87
CA GLN A 82 9.87 0.33 -7.47
C GLN A 82 8.94 1.54 -7.27
N ALA A 83 7.63 1.37 -7.47
CA ALA A 83 6.64 2.44 -7.27
C ALA A 83 6.62 2.92 -5.80
N VAL A 84 6.69 1.99 -4.84
CA VAL A 84 6.76 2.32 -3.41
C VAL A 84 8.07 3.06 -3.06
N LEU A 85 9.21 2.61 -3.59
CA LEU A 85 10.52 3.24 -3.33
C LEU A 85 10.65 4.62 -3.98
N ALA A 86 10.12 4.80 -5.19
CA ALA A 86 10.08 6.08 -5.88
C ALA A 86 9.33 7.13 -5.04
N THR A 87 8.19 6.73 -4.46
CA THR A 87 7.38 7.57 -3.58
C THR A 87 8.16 8.06 -2.36
N ARG A 88 8.86 7.14 -1.67
CA ARG A 88 9.68 7.49 -0.48
C ARG A 88 10.83 8.46 -0.80
N SER A 89 11.36 8.39 -2.02
CA SER A 89 12.46 9.26 -2.46
C SER A 89 11.99 10.69 -2.74
N GLN A 90 10.78 10.84 -3.28
CA GLN A 90 10.16 12.15 -3.50
C GLN A 90 9.83 12.85 -2.17
N GLU A 91 9.34 12.11 -1.17
CA GLU A 91 9.02 12.66 0.15
C GLU A 91 10.27 13.18 0.89
N ARG A 92 11.37 12.44 0.85
CA ARG A 92 12.66 12.87 1.43
C ARG A 92 13.19 14.16 0.79
N THR A 93 12.88 14.37 -0.49
CA THR A 93 13.31 15.57 -1.22
C THR A 93 12.44 16.77 -0.86
N GLY A 94 11.11 16.58 -0.71
CA GLY A 94 10.19 17.62 -0.26
C GLY A 94 10.42 18.09 1.19
N GLN A 95 10.82 17.18 2.09
CA GLN A 95 11.11 17.52 3.49
C GLN A 95 12.39 18.36 3.69
N ARG A 96 13.35 18.30 2.77
CA ARG A 96 14.56 19.15 2.85
C ARG A 96 14.29 20.62 2.53
N GLN A 97 13.28 20.93 1.72
CA GLN A 97 12.94 22.31 1.37
C GLN A 97 12.04 23.00 2.41
N GLY A 98 11.34 22.25 3.27
CA GLY A 98 10.41 22.80 4.28
C GLY A 98 11.05 23.31 5.59
N SER A 99 12.36 23.15 5.79
CA SER A 99 13.03 23.49 7.08
C SER A 99 13.85 24.79 7.07
N GLN A 100 13.91 25.54 5.97
CA GLN A 100 14.52 26.87 5.97
C GLN A 100 13.46 27.95 6.19
N ARG A 101 13.07 28.13 7.47
CA ARG A 101 12.55 29.42 7.90
C ARG A 101 13.73 30.38 8.01
N PRO A 102 13.70 31.56 7.37
CA PRO A 102 14.66 32.60 7.68
C PRO A 102 14.36 33.11 9.10
N ASP A 103 15.31 32.96 10.02
CA ASP A 103 15.31 33.66 11.29
C ASP A 103 15.34 35.17 11.02
N SER A 104 14.19 35.82 11.13
CA SER A 104 14.10 37.27 11.27
C SER A 104 14.09 37.62 12.76
N GLN A 105 15.29 37.69 13.36
CA GLN A 105 15.55 38.43 14.59
C GLN A 105 16.60 39.50 14.28
N VAL A 106 16.17 40.73 13.97
CA VAL A 106 16.06 41.85 14.92
C VAL A 106 17.42 42.22 15.53
N GLY A 107 18.14 43.10 14.84
CA GLY A 107 19.04 44.10 15.42
C GLY A 107 18.74 45.41 14.68
N GLY A 108 18.49 46.54 15.29
CA GLY A 108 18.85 47.03 16.62
C GLY A 108 19.08 48.52 16.43
N GLU A 109 17.99 49.30 16.29
CA GLU A 109 18.06 50.76 16.27
C GLU A 109 17.99 51.27 17.72
N ALA A 110 19.15 51.63 18.27
CA ALA A 110 19.22 52.58 19.37
C ALA A 110 20.57 53.30 19.34
N ARG A 111 20.47 54.60 19.05
CA ARG A 111 21.42 55.72 19.26
C ARG A 111 22.29 56.12 18.07
#